data_AF-A0A7C7XZB7-F1
#
_entry.id   AF-A0A7C7XZB7-F1
#
_cell.length_a   1.000
_cell.length_b   1.000
_cell.length_c   1.000
_cell.angle_alpha   90.00
_cell.angle_beta   90.00
_cell.angle_gamma   90.00
#
_symmetry.space_group_name_H-M   'P 1'
#
loop_
_entity.id
_entity.type
_entity.pdbx_description
1 polymer ?
#
loop_
_entity_poly.entity_id
_entity_poly.type
_entity_poly.pdbx_seq_one_letter_code
_entity_poly.pdbx_strand_id
1 'polypeptide(L)' 'MAVAGGKGVGQAVREIGVTDHIYYRWRREYGGLNLDQAKRLKKLEQENARLKRTVADLALDKQIPKEAAEGNF' A
#
# COMPACT_ATOMS: atom_id res chain seq x y z
N MET A 1 16.14 -12.34 14.06
CA MET A 1 15.15 -11.48 13.39
C MET A 1 15.35 -10.05 13.87
N ALA A 2 15.86 -9.17 13.01
CA ALA A 2 16.16 -7.78 13.34
C ALA A 2 14.90 -6.91 13.29
N VAL A 3 14.79 -5.97 14.22
CA VAL A 3 13.82 -4.86 14.12
C VAL A 3 14.45 -3.80 13.21
N ALA A 4 13.65 -3.01 12.50
CA ALA A 4 14.11 -2.00 11.54
C ALA A 4 15.31 -1.21 12.08
N GLY A 5 16.47 -1.34 11.43
CA GLY A 5 17.76 -0.79 11.90
C GLY A 5 18.84 -1.82 12.24
N GLY A 6 18.57 -3.12 12.14
CA GLY A 6 19.61 -4.17 12.28
C GLY A 6 20.00 -4.52 13.72
N LYS A 7 19.52 -3.76 14.72
CA LYS A 7 19.69 -4.07 16.14
C LYS A 7 18.82 -5.26 16.55
N GLY A 8 19.33 -6.10 17.44
CA GLY A 8 18.59 -7.22 18.02
C GLY A 8 17.46 -6.73 18.93
N VAL A 9 16.34 -7.46 18.96
CA VAL A 9 15.14 -7.13 19.75
C VAL A 9 15.50 -6.79 21.20
N GLY A 10 16.31 -7.60 21.87
CA GLY A 10 16.69 -7.38 23.27
C GLY A 10 17.58 -6.15 23.51
N GLN A 11 18.22 -5.59 22.48
CA GLN A 11 18.92 -4.31 22.59
C GLN A 11 17.93 -3.16 22.46
N ALA A 12 17.05 -3.22 21.46
CA ALA A 12 16.01 -2.21 21.26
C ALA A 12 15.07 -2.10 22.47
N VAL A 13 14.69 -3.24 23.06
CA VAL A 13 13.84 -3.30 24.26
C VAL A 13 14.50 -2.66 25.48
N ARG A 14 15.80 -2.90 25.68
CA ARG A 14 16.59 -2.24 26.73
C ARG A 14 16.75 -0.74 26.50
N GLU A 15 16.98 -0.32 25.25
CA GLU A 15 17.12 1.10 24.88
C GLU A 15 15.84 1.91 25.14
N ILE A 16 14.67 1.32 24.88
CA ILE A 16 13.37 1.97 25.13
C ILE A 16 12.84 1.77 26.56
N GLY A 17 13.60 1.09 27.42
CA GLY A 17 13.26 0.91 28.83
C GLY A 17 12.02 0.04 29.10
N VAL A 18 11.67 -0.87 28.18
CA VAL A 18 10.57 -1.82 28.38
C VAL A 18 11.11 -3.23 28.62
N THR A 19 10.27 -4.13 29.11
CA THR A 19 10.64 -5.54 29.24
C THR A 19 10.31 -6.32 27.97
N ASP A 20 11.05 -7.40 27.70
CA ASP A 20 10.84 -8.25 26.53
C ASP A 20 9.38 -8.75 26.45
N HIS A 21 8.78 -9.05 27.60
CA HIS A 21 7.38 -9.46 27.70
C HIS A 21 6.41 -8.40 27.14
N ILE A 22 6.60 -7.13 27.49
CA ILE A 22 5.76 -6.03 26.99
C ILE A 22 5.97 -5.84 25.48
N TYR A 23 7.22 -5.94 25.01
CA TYR A 23 7.52 -5.88 23.58
C TYR A 23 6.79 -6.99 22.79
N TYR A 24 6.86 -8.25 23.23
CA TYR A 24 6.20 -9.34 22.53
C TYR A 24 4.67 -9.23 22.59
N ARG A 25 4.11 -8.69 23.69
CA ARG A 25 2.68 -8.39 23.78
C ARG A 25 2.26 -7.35 22.74
N TRP A 26 2.96 -6.22 22.68
CA TRP A 26 2.69 -5.18 21.68
C TRP A 26 2.94 -5.66 20.25
N ARG A 27 3.94 -6.51 20.02
CA ARG A 27 4.18 -7.11 18.71
C ARG A 27 3.02 -8.02 18.29
N ARG A 28 2.42 -8.78 19.22
CA ARG A 28 1.23 -9.59 18.95
C ARG A 28 0.01 -8.71 18.67
N GLU A 29 -0.16 -7.65 19.45
CA GLU A 29 -1.35 -6.79 19.42
C GLU A 29 -1.36 -5.80 18.24
N TYR A 30 -0.20 -5.22 17.92
CA TYR A 30 -0.06 -4.15 16.91
C TYR A 30 0.83 -4.52 15.72
N GLY A 31 1.62 -5.59 15.82
CA GLY A 31 2.53 -6.00 14.73
C GLY A 31 1.81 -6.54 13.49
N GLY A 32 0.62 -7.13 13.66
CA GLY A 32 -0.23 -7.58 12.55
C GLY A 32 -1.05 -6.44 11.92
N LEU A 33 -1.54 -5.51 12.75
CA LEU A 33 -2.40 -4.40 12.33
C LEU A 33 -1.74 -3.55 11.23
N ASN A 34 -0.46 -3.22 11.40
CA ASN A 34 0.30 -2.45 10.41
C ASN A 34 0.51 -3.22 9.09
N LEU A 35 0.70 -4.54 9.15
CA LEU A 35 0.90 -5.36 7.96
C LEU A 35 -0.40 -5.50 7.15
N ASP A 36 -1.54 -5.65 7.83
CA ASP A 36 -2.84 -5.76 7.17
C ASP A 36 -3.29 -4.42 6.57
N GLN A 37 -3.01 -3.30 7.25
CA GLN A 37 -3.19 -1.96 6.68
C GLN A 37 -2.31 -1.76 5.43
N ALA A 38 -1.03 -2.14 5.47
CA ALA A 38 -0.13 -2.06 4.33
C ALA A 38 -0.59 -2.95 3.15
N LYS A 39 -1.07 -4.16 3.42
CA LYS A 39 -1.66 -5.05 2.40
C LYS A 39 -2.91 -4.43 1.77
N ARG A 40 -3.80 -3.84 2.57
CA ARG A 40 -5.01 -3.17 2.07
C ARG A 40 -4.65 -1.96 1.21
N LEU A 41 -3.68 -1.16 1.64
CA LEU A 41 -3.19 -0.02 0.87
C LEU A 41 -2.65 -0.46 -0.50
N LYS A 42 -1.80 -1.49 -0.52
CA LYS A 42 -1.26 -2.05 -1.78
C LYS A 42 -2.35 -2.55 -2.72
N LYS A 43 -3.40 -3.19 -2.18
CA LYS A 43 -4.55 -3.64 -2.97
C LYS A 43 -5.30 -2.47 -3.58
N LEU A 44 -5.58 -1.42 -2.80
CA LEU A 44 -6.26 -0.22 -3.29
C LEU A 44 -5.44 0.52 -4.35
N GLU A 45 -4.12 0.60 -4.19
CA GLU A 45 -3.22 1.19 -5.19
C GLU A 45 -3.27 0.42 -6.52
N GLN A 46 -3.28 -0.91 -6.48
CA GLN A 46 -3.42 -1.76 -7.67
C GLN A 46 -4.78 -1.58 -8.36
N GLU A 47 -5.86 -1.56 -7.58
CA GLU A 47 -7.21 -1.33 -8.12
C GLU A 47 -7.32 0.06 -8.74
N ASN A 48 -6.78 1.09 -8.10
CA ASN A 48 -6.77 2.46 -8.63
C ASN A 48 -5.98 2.55 -9.95
N ALA A 49 -4.81 1.91 -10.01
CA ALA A 49 -4.02 1.85 -11.24
C ALA A 49 -4.76 1.14 -12.38
N ARG A 50 -5.46 0.03 -12.10
CA ARG A 50 -6.30 -0.67 -13.07
C ARG A 50 -7.45 0.21 -13.55
N LEU A 51 -8.18 0.85 -12.64
CA LEU A 51 -9.29 1.74 -12.96
C LEU A 51 -8.85 2.92 -13.82
N LYS A 52 -7.71 3.54 -13.49
CA LYS A 52 -7.15 4.63 -14.29
C LYS A 52 -6.84 4.21 -15.73
N ARG A 53 -6.28 3.02 -15.94
CA ARG A 53 -6.07 2.48 -17.30
C ARG A 53 -7.38 2.30 -18.03
N THR A 54 -8.35 1.63 -17.41
CA THR A 54 -9.67 1.42 -18.02
C THR A 54 -10.38 2.73 -18.36
N VAL A 55 -10.27 3.75 -17.50
CA VAL A 55 -10.82 5.08 -17.79
C VAL A 55 -10.10 5.75 -18.96
N ALA A 56 -8.78 5.64 -19.04
CA ALA A 56 -8.01 6.17 -20.16
C ALA A 56 -8.36 5.46 -21.48
N ASP A 57 -8.44 4.12 -21.47
CA ASP A 57 -8.84 3.32 -22.64
C ASP A 57 -10.25 3.71 -23.11
N LEU A 58 -11.21 3.80 -22.19
CA LEU A 58 -12.57 4.25 -22.50
C LEU A 58 -12.65 5.70 -22.97
N ALA A 59 -11.76 6.56 -22.49
CA ALA A 59 -11.69 7.95 -22.94
C ALA A 59 -11.16 8.03 -24.39
N LEU A 60 -10.16 7.21 -24.74
CA LEU A 60 -9.64 7.09 -26.09
C LEU A 60 -10.70 6.51 -27.04
N ASP A 61 -11.39 5.43 -26.66
CA ASP A 61 -12.46 4.82 -27.45
C ASP A 61 -13.63 5.79 -27.72
N LYS A 62 -13.85 6.77 -26.84
CA LYS A 62 -14.87 7.82 -27.03
C LYS A 62 -14.39 9.00 -27.88
N GLN A 63 -13.09 9.20 -28.04
CA GLN A 63 -12.52 10.25 -28.90
C GLN A 63 -12.46 9.83 -30.37
N ILE A 64 -12.18 8.55 -30.64
CA ILE A 64 -12.14 7.99 -32.00
C ILE A 64 -13.43 8.24 -32.82
N PRO A 65 -14.65 8.09 -32.28
CA PRO A 65 -15.87 8.37 -33.04
C PRO A 65 -16.23 9.86 -33.16
N LYS A 66 -15.54 10.78 -32.46
CA LYS A 66 -15.77 12.24 -32.63
C LYS A 66 -14.91 12.82 -33.75
N GLU A 67 -13.65 12.42 -33.86
CA GLU A 67 -12.78 12.91 -34.94
C GLU A 67 -13.23 12.42 -36.32
N ALA A 68 -13.81 11.22 -36.42
CA ALA A 68 -14.38 10.71 -37.67
C ALA A 68 -15.70 11.37 -38.08
N ALA A 69 -16.37 12.08 -37.17
CA ALA A 69 -17.65 12.78 -37.44
C ALA A 69 -17.46 14.29 -37.69
N GLU A 70 -16.35 14.88 -37.27
CA GLU A 70 -16.07 16.32 -37.45
C GLU A 70 -15.23 16.64 -38.70
N GLY A 71 -14.70 15.62 -39.39
CA GLY A 71 -13.96 15.75 -40.66
C GLY A 71 -14.81 15.50 -41.91
N ASN A 72 -15.87 16.28 -42.14
CA ASN A 72 -16.57 16.35 -43.44
C ASN A 72 -17.47 17.60 -43.55
N PHE A 73 -16.87 18.79 -43.46
CA PHE A 73 -17.38 20.04 -44.02
C PHE A 73 -16.21 20.95 -44.41
#